data_AF-A0AAN8FLL3-F1
#
_entry.id   AF-A0AAN8FLL3-F1
#
_cell.length_a   1.000
_cell.length_b   1.000
_cell.length_c   1.000
_cell.angle_alpha   90.00
_cell.angle_beta   90.00
_cell.angle_gamma   90.00
#
_symmetry.space_group_name_H-M   'P 1'
#
loop_
_entity.id
_entity.type
_entity.pdbx_description
1 polymer ?
#
loop_
_entity_poly.entity_id
_entity_poly.type
_entity_poly.pdbx_seq_one_letter_code
_entity_poly.pdbx_strand_id
1 'polypeptide(L)'
;LETLKNRQGSVIELVMLLCSQEWQTSLQKHAGLAFIELVNEGRLMAHATRDHVLRVSNEADFILNRLRAEDVSKHAHFESETMANLDVRREEEARWAQAIRNGRRRDGRLAAKLLGNMMTVLCSPSGAWSAGDESAQLFWRLDVWEDDSRRRRRFVPNVFGSRHEEASVISVPSDGQEMSEEEKLRALANSILPGRSQSSDLVDESDIDKWAFEIDPTPSSGTCEIFSLK
;
A
#
# COMPACT_ATOMS: atom_id res chain seq x y z
N LEU A 1 11.61 -38.24 73.88
CA LEU A 1 11.12 -39.15 72.82
C LEU A 1 11.52 -40.62 73.04
N GLU A 2 12.03 -41.02 74.22
CA GLU A 2 12.40 -42.43 74.50
C GLU A 2 11.24 -43.31 75.03
N THR A 3 10.08 -42.74 75.37
CA THR A 3 8.93 -43.49 75.92
C THR A 3 8.14 -44.29 74.88
N LEU A 4 8.30 -44.01 73.57
CA LEU A 4 7.56 -44.70 72.50
C LEU A 4 8.29 -45.91 71.90
N LYS A 5 9.52 -46.20 72.35
CA LYS A 5 10.30 -47.37 71.89
C LYS A 5 10.01 -48.66 72.67
N ASN A 6 9.22 -48.59 73.74
CA ASN A 6 8.90 -49.78 74.52
C ASN A 6 7.71 -50.54 73.87
N ARG A 7 8.02 -51.59 73.10
CA ARG A 7 7.05 -52.40 72.35
C ARG A 7 6.11 -53.24 73.25
N GLN A 8 6.23 -53.10 74.58
CA GLN A 8 5.43 -53.76 75.61
C GLN A 8 4.80 -52.77 76.62
N GLY A 9 4.58 -51.50 76.25
CA GLY A 9 3.74 -50.63 77.08
C GLY A 9 2.31 -51.18 77.13
N SER A 10 1.79 -51.49 78.33
CA SER A 10 0.44 -52.02 78.48
C SER A 10 -0.57 -51.01 77.98
N VAL A 11 -1.60 -51.45 77.24
CA VAL A 11 -2.70 -50.57 76.78
C VAL A 11 -3.30 -49.80 77.96
N ILE A 12 -3.34 -50.43 79.14
CA ILE A 12 -3.85 -49.83 80.38
C ILE A 12 -2.97 -48.65 80.81
N GLU A 13 -1.64 -48.78 80.73
CA GLU A 13 -0.69 -47.71 81.09
C GLU A 13 -0.77 -46.52 80.12
N LEU A 14 -0.94 -46.81 78.82
CA LEU A 14 -1.13 -45.75 77.82
C LEU A 14 -2.44 -44.99 78.07
N VAL A 15 -3.53 -45.69 78.37
CA VAL A 15 -4.82 -45.06 78.73
C VAL A 15 -4.69 -44.24 80.00
N MET A 16 -4.04 -44.76 81.06
CA MET A 16 -3.81 -44.03 82.29
C MET A 16 -2.98 -42.76 82.07
N LEU A 17 -1.96 -42.80 81.20
CA LEU A 17 -1.16 -41.63 80.86
C LEU A 17 -1.97 -40.60 80.07
N LEU A 18 -2.76 -41.01 79.06
CA LEU A 18 -3.60 -40.11 78.28
C LEU A 18 -4.71 -39.45 79.11
N CYS A 19 -5.20 -40.14 80.13
CA CYS A 19 -6.18 -39.63 81.08
C CYS A 19 -5.54 -38.92 82.28
N SER A 20 -4.20 -38.93 82.40
CA SER A 20 -3.51 -38.26 83.50
C SER A 20 -3.75 -36.76 83.41
N GLN A 21 -4.01 -36.16 84.58
CA GLN A 21 -4.16 -34.72 84.71
C GLN A 21 -2.94 -33.98 84.14
N GLU A 22 -1.73 -34.49 84.36
CA GLU A 22 -0.49 -33.85 83.87
C GLU A 22 -0.42 -33.85 82.34
N TRP A 23 -0.77 -34.98 81.71
CA TRP A 23 -0.80 -35.09 80.26
C TRP A 23 -1.88 -34.19 79.65
N GLN A 24 -3.12 -34.26 80.15
CA GLN A 24 -4.23 -33.44 79.66
C GLN A 24 -3.94 -31.94 79.83
N THR A 25 -3.36 -31.57 80.97
CA THR A 25 -2.95 -30.19 81.24
C THR A 25 -1.82 -29.74 80.31
N SER A 26 -0.82 -30.59 80.06
CA SER A 26 0.29 -30.29 79.15
C SER A 26 -0.18 -30.16 77.70
N LEU A 27 -1.02 -31.10 77.24
CA LEU A 27 -1.61 -31.09 75.91
C LEU A 27 -2.41 -29.81 75.68
N GLN A 28 -3.29 -29.44 76.63
CA GLN A 28 -4.09 -28.23 76.51
C GLN A 28 -3.23 -26.95 76.54
N LYS A 29 -2.20 -26.90 77.40
CA LYS A 29 -1.30 -25.75 77.52
C LYS A 29 -0.40 -25.56 76.30
N HIS A 30 0.14 -26.63 75.74
CA HIS A 30 1.16 -26.51 74.68
C HIS A 30 0.59 -26.75 73.28
N ALA A 31 -0.22 -27.79 73.08
CA ALA A 31 -0.80 -28.07 71.76
C ALA A 31 -1.93 -27.08 71.43
N GLY A 32 -2.74 -26.68 72.43
CA GLY A 32 -3.80 -25.68 72.26
C GLY A 32 -3.26 -24.31 71.86
N LEU A 33 -2.21 -23.83 72.54
CA LEU A 33 -1.58 -22.55 72.20
C LEU A 33 -0.89 -22.58 70.83
N ALA A 34 -0.15 -23.65 70.53
CA ALA A 34 0.50 -23.80 69.22
C ALA A 34 -0.50 -23.84 68.06
N PHE A 35 -1.68 -24.47 68.25
CA PHE A 35 -2.72 -24.48 67.23
C PHE A 35 -3.31 -23.08 66.99
N ILE A 36 -3.56 -22.31 68.05
CA ILE A 36 -4.07 -20.94 67.94
C ILE A 36 -3.06 -20.05 67.22
N GLU A 37 -1.77 -20.16 67.57
CA GLU A 37 -0.68 -19.42 66.93
C GLU A 37 -0.61 -19.74 65.43
N LEU A 38 -0.63 -21.02 65.07
CA LEU A 38 -0.62 -21.45 63.67
C LEU A 38 -1.82 -20.91 62.87
N VAL A 39 -3.03 -20.93 63.45
CA VAL A 39 -4.22 -20.37 62.79
C VAL A 39 -4.09 -18.86 62.62
N ASN A 40 -3.55 -18.16 63.62
CA ASN A 40 -3.36 -16.71 63.56
C ASN A 40 -2.32 -16.32 62.50
N GLU A 41 -1.18 -17.02 62.44
CA GLU A 41 -0.17 -16.84 61.39
C GLU A 41 -0.76 -17.10 60.01
N GLY A 42 -1.52 -18.18 59.85
CA GLY A 42 -2.20 -18.50 58.59
C GLY A 42 -3.14 -17.39 58.13
N ARG A 43 -3.88 -16.74 59.04
CA ARG A 43 -4.74 -15.58 58.71
C ARG A 43 -3.92 -14.38 58.30
N LEU A 44 -2.87 -14.04 59.05
CA LEU A 44 -1.98 -12.91 58.72
C LEU A 44 -1.34 -13.09 57.35
N MET A 45 -0.84 -14.30 57.05
CA MET A 45 -0.30 -14.64 55.73
C MET A 45 -1.34 -14.50 54.63
N ALA A 46 -2.56 -15.03 54.83
CA ALA A 46 -3.62 -14.93 53.85
C ALA A 46 -4.01 -13.47 53.55
N HIS A 47 -4.03 -12.60 54.58
CA HIS A 47 -4.23 -11.16 54.38
C HIS A 47 -3.09 -10.53 53.60
N ALA A 48 -1.84 -10.79 53.98
CA ALA A 48 -0.67 -10.25 53.28
C ALA A 48 -0.62 -10.69 51.81
N THR A 49 -0.92 -11.96 51.52
CA THR A 49 -0.99 -12.49 50.15
C THR A 49 -2.09 -11.82 49.36
N ARG A 50 -3.30 -11.68 49.92
CA ARG A 50 -4.41 -10.99 49.25
C ARG A 50 -4.03 -9.55 48.89
N ASP A 51 -3.46 -8.80 49.84
CA ASP A 51 -3.08 -7.42 49.61
C ASP A 51 -1.96 -7.30 48.57
N HIS A 52 -1.01 -8.23 48.56
CA HIS A 52 0.03 -8.28 47.53
C HIS A 52 -0.57 -8.54 46.15
N VAL A 53 -1.43 -9.54 46.01
CA VAL A 53 -2.12 -9.83 44.73
C VAL A 53 -2.88 -8.61 44.25
N LEU A 54 -3.66 -7.95 45.11
CA LEU A 54 -4.40 -6.75 44.74
C LEU A 54 -3.49 -5.61 44.25
N ARG A 55 -2.36 -5.37 44.93
CA ARG A 55 -1.40 -4.34 44.48
C ARG A 55 -0.77 -4.71 43.13
N VAL A 56 -0.36 -5.96 42.94
CA VAL A 56 0.23 -6.43 41.68
C VAL A 56 -0.79 -6.34 40.53
N SER A 57 -2.05 -6.71 40.77
CA SER A 57 -3.12 -6.56 39.79
C SER A 57 -3.36 -5.09 39.41
N ASN A 58 -3.41 -4.19 40.39
CA ASN A 58 -3.57 -2.76 40.10
C ASN A 58 -2.39 -2.18 39.30
N GLU A 59 -1.17 -2.60 39.60
CA GLU A 59 0.02 -2.18 38.83
C GLU A 59 -0.04 -2.69 37.39
N ALA A 60 -0.45 -3.96 37.21
CA ALA A 60 -0.63 -4.54 35.87
C ALA A 60 -1.71 -3.79 35.08
N ASP A 61 -2.85 -3.48 35.71
CA ASP A 61 -3.93 -2.70 35.09
C ASP A 61 -3.47 -1.29 34.72
N PHE A 62 -2.66 -0.65 35.56
CA PHE A 62 -2.07 0.65 35.25
C PHE A 62 -1.17 0.60 34.01
N ILE A 63 -0.26 -0.38 33.96
CA ILE A 63 0.65 -0.58 32.83
C ILE A 63 -0.12 -0.87 31.55
N LEU A 64 -1.09 -1.78 31.58
CA LEU A 64 -1.91 -2.13 30.40
C LEU A 64 -2.73 -0.94 29.90
N ASN A 65 -3.33 -0.16 30.80
CA ASN A 65 -4.07 1.04 30.41
C ASN A 65 -3.17 2.10 29.79
N ARG A 66 -1.97 2.28 30.34
CA ARG A 66 -0.97 3.18 29.77
C ARG A 66 -0.53 2.73 28.38
N LEU A 67 -0.19 1.46 28.21
CA LEU A 67 0.19 0.90 26.91
C LEU A 67 -0.94 1.07 25.89
N ARG A 68 -2.19 0.79 26.28
CA ARG A 68 -3.36 0.99 25.42
C ARG A 68 -3.53 2.44 25.00
N ALA A 69 -3.33 3.39 25.90
CA ALA A 69 -3.42 4.82 25.59
C ALA A 69 -2.28 5.27 24.66
N GLU A 70 -1.06 4.78 24.89
CA GLU A 70 0.09 5.04 24.02
C GLU A 70 -0.12 4.46 22.62
N ASP A 71 -0.67 3.25 22.50
CA ASP A 71 -0.95 2.60 21.22
C ASP A 71 -2.00 3.35 20.41
N VAL A 72 -3.10 3.78 21.05
CA VAL A 72 -4.13 4.62 20.38
C VAL A 72 -3.51 5.92 19.87
N SER A 73 -2.67 6.58 20.68
CA SER A 73 -1.99 7.82 20.28
C SER A 73 -1.04 7.60 19.09
N LYS A 74 -0.25 6.52 19.10
CA LYS A 74 0.64 6.17 17.99
C LYS A 74 -0.13 5.84 16.72
N HIS A 75 -1.25 5.11 16.82
CA HIS A 75 -2.09 4.80 15.67
C HIS A 75 -2.66 6.07 15.04
N ALA A 76 -3.23 6.96 15.86
CA ALA A 76 -3.75 8.24 15.38
C ALA A 76 -2.64 9.10 14.73
N HIS A 77 -1.42 9.10 15.29
CA HIS A 77 -0.29 9.80 14.70
C HIS A 77 0.12 9.22 13.34
N PHE A 78 0.22 7.89 13.25
CA PHE A 78 0.54 7.18 12.01
C PHE A 78 -0.52 7.43 10.92
N GLU A 79 -1.80 7.37 11.26
CA GLU A 79 -2.89 7.69 10.32
C GLU A 79 -2.79 9.13 9.82
N SER A 80 -2.53 10.09 10.71
CA SER A 80 -2.35 11.49 10.32
C SER A 80 -1.13 11.69 9.41
N GLU A 81 -0.01 11.05 9.72
CA GLU A 81 1.23 11.17 8.94
C GLU A 81 1.10 10.50 7.57
N THR A 82 0.49 9.32 7.51
CA THR A 82 0.22 8.61 6.26
C THR A 82 -0.74 9.39 5.37
N MET A 83 -1.82 9.96 5.93
CA MET A 83 -2.73 10.84 5.18
C MET A 83 -1.99 12.06 4.61
N ALA A 84 -1.20 12.75 5.43
CA ALA A 84 -0.42 13.90 4.98
C ALA A 84 0.58 13.54 3.86
N ASN A 85 1.27 12.40 4.00
CA ASN A 85 2.20 11.91 2.97
C ASN A 85 1.48 11.55 1.67
N LEU A 86 0.30 10.92 1.75
CA LEU A 86 -0.53 10.61 0.58
C LEU A 86 -1.01 11.88 -0.14
N ASP A 87 -1.38 12.92 0.61
CA ASP A 87 -1.79 14.19 0.01
C ASP A 87 -0.62 14.88 -0.71
N VAL A 88 0.58 14.90 -0.11
CA VAL A 88 1.79 15.41 -0.79
C VAL A 88 2.10 14.62 -2.06
N ARG A 89 1.97 13.29 -2.03
CA ARG A 89 2.17 12.44 -3.22
C ARG A 89 1.13 12.74 -4.30
N ARG A 90 -0.14 12.88 -3.95
CA ARG A 90 -1.21 13.28 -4.89
C ARG A 90 -0.94 14.64 -5.53
N GLU A 91 -0.49 15.62 -4.76
CA GLU A 91 -0.12 16.94 -5.28
C GLU A 91 1.07 16.88 -6.25
N GLU A 92 2.07 16.05 -5.95
CA GLU A 92 3.20 15.80 -6.85
C GLU A 92 2.76 15.11 -8.14
N GLU A 93 1.98 14.05 -8.06
CA GLU A 93 1.42 13.34 -9.22
C GLU A 93 0.60 14.28 -10.09
N ALA A 94 -0.24 15.13 -9.49
CA ALA A 94 -1.01 16.14 -10.21
C ALA A 94 -0.10 17.15 -10.93
N ARG A 95 0.98 17.59 -10.29
CA ARG A 95 1.99 18.47 -10.91
C ARG A 95 2.68 17.79 -12.10
N TRP A 96 3.08 16.53 -11.96
CA TRP A 96 3.69 15.75 -13.05
C TRP A 96 2.72 15.52 -14.21
N ALA A 97 1.48 15.14 -13.92
CA ALA A 97 0.43 14.97 -14.92
C ALA A 97 0.20 16.27 -15.72
N GLN A 98 0.19 17.41 -15.02
CA GLN A 98 0.07 18.71 -15.66
C GLN A 98 1.29 19.06 -16.53
N ALA A 99 2.51 18.76 -16.07
CA ALA A 99 3.73 18.95 -16.84
C ALA A 99 3.72 18.12 -18.14
N ILE A 100 3.32 16.84 -18.05
CA ILE A 100 3.18 15.95 -19.21
C ILE A 100 2.13 16.47 -20.19
N ARG A 101 0.95 16.86 -19.68
CA ARG A 101 -0.13 17.41 -20.51
C ARG A 101 0.30 18.67 -21.25
N ASN A 102 1.03 19.57 -20.57
CA ASN A 102 1.57 20.79 -21.17
C ASN A 102 2.66 20.47 -22.21
N GLY A 103 3.54 19.50 -21.94
CA GLY A 103 4.54 18.99 -22.90
C GLY A 103 3.88 18.46 -24.17
N ARG A 104 2.91 17.54 -24.04
CA ARG A 104 2.15 16.99 -25.19
C ARG A 104 1.43 18.08 -25.98
N ARG A 105 0.81 19.07 -25.32
CA ARG A 105 0.17 20.21 -25.99
C ARG A 105 1.17 21.05 -26.78
N ARG A 106 2.34 21.34 -26.20
CA ARG A 106 3.42 22.08 -26.87
C ARG A 106 3.93 21.31 -28.08
N ASP A 107 4.20 20.02 -27.93
CA ASP A 107 4.73 19.18 -29.00
C ASP A 107 3.71 19.02 -30.13
N GLY A 108 2.41 18.87 -29.80
CA GLY A 108 1.33 18.89 -30.79
C GLY A 108 1.24 20.20 -31.56
N ARG A 109 1.40 21.35 -30.89
CA ARG A 109 1.46 22.67 -31.56
C ARG A 109 2.70 22.79 -32.47
N LEU A 110 3.84 22.29 -32.02
CA LEU A 110 5.08 22.30 -32.80
C LEU A 110 4.96 21.41 -34.05
N ALA A 111 4.42 20.21 -33.90
CA ALA A 111 4.15 19.29 -35.01
C ALA A 111 3.19 19.90 -36.03
N ALA A 112 2.08 20.49 -35.57
CA ALA A 112 1.12 21.17 -36.46
C ALA A 112 1.77 22.34 -37.23
N LYS A 113 2.65 23.11 -36.58
CA LYS A 113 3.40 24.18 -37.23
C LYS A 113 4.39 23.63 -38.27
N LEU A 114 5.15 22.59 -37.93
CA LEU A 114 6.08 21.93 -38.86
C LEU A 114 5.35 21.38 -40.09
N LEU A 115 4.23 20.70 -39.88
CA LEU A 115 3.37 20.17 -40.93
C LEU A 115 2.87 21.30 -41.85
N GLY A 116 2.38 22.40 -41.26
CA GLY A 116 1.96 23.59 -42.02
C GLY A 116 3.10 24.21 -42.83
N ASN A 117 4.31 24.30 -42.26
CA ASN A 117 5.48 24.80 -42.96
C ASN A 117 5.88 23.89 -44.13
N MET A 118 5.90 22.56 -43.92
CA MET A 118 6.19 21.58 -44.98
C MET A 118 5.18 21.69 -46.12
N MET A 119 3.89 21.74 -45.81
CA MET A 119 2.84 21.92 -46.81
C MET A 119 3.00 23.23 -47.58
N THR A 120 3.36 24.32 -46.90
CA THR A 120 3.62 25.62 -47.54
C THR A 120 4.80 25.55 -48.51
N VAL A 121 5.90 24.88 -48.15
CA VAL A 121 7.08 24.73 -49.02
C VAL A 121 6.76 23.86 -50.24
N LEU A 122 6.05 22.74 -50.04
CA LEU A 122 5.73 21.80 -51.10
C LEU A 122 4.72 22.36 -52.12
N CYS A 123 3.73 23.11 -51.64
CA CYS A 123 2.62 23.65 -52.45
C CYS A 123 2.83 25.10 -52.91
N SER A 124 3.97 25.72 -52.57
CA SER A 124 4.35 27.03 -53.11
C SER A 124 4.39 26.99 -54.65
N PRO A 125 4.16 28.09 -55.39
CA PRO A 125 4.23 28.13 -56.86
C PRO A 125 5.58 27.70 -57.46
N SER A 126 6.64 27.65 -56.65
CA SER A 126 7.96 27.12 -57.01
C SER A 126 8.29 25.82 -56.28
N GLY A 127 7.30 25.21 -55.61
CA GLY A 127 7.42 24.03 -54.77
C GLY A 127 7.40 22.75 -55.60
N ALA A 128 7.91 21.66 -55.01
CA ALA A 128 8.05 20.37 -55.68
C ALA A 128 6.73 19.78 -56.18
N TRP A 129 5.58 20.18 -55.60
CA TRP A 129 4.25 19.73 -56.01
C TRP A 129 3.52 20.72 -56.93
N SER A 130 4.16 21.82 -57.31
CA SER A 130 3.58 22.85 -58.20
C SER A 130 3.52 22.45 -59.68
N ALA A 131 4.20 21.39 -60.08
CA ALA A 131 4.46 21.07 -61.49
C ALA A 131 3.62 19.91 -62.07
N GLY A 132 2.64 19.38 -61.34
CA GLY A 132 1.76 18.29 -61.81
C GLY A 132 0.41 18.80 -62.32
N ASP A 133 0.13 18.54 -63.60
CA ASP A 133 -1.04 19.00 -64.38
C ASP A 133 -2.39 18.31 -64.03
N GLU A 134 -2.57 17.79 -62.83
CA GLU A 134 -3.90 17.36 -62.37
C GLU A 134 -4.12 17.75 -60.92
N SER A 135 -4.82 18.88 -60.73
CA SER A 135 -5.72 19.14 -59.60
C SER A 135 -5.35 18.48 -58.27
N ALA A 136 -4.16 18.76 -57.73
CA ALA A 136 -3.96 18.63 -56.29
C ALA A 136 -4.96 19.59 -55.65
N GLN A 137 -6.12 19.09 -55.21
CA GLN A 137 -7.17 19.90 -54.61
C GLN A 137 -6.59 20.54 -53.36
N LEU A 138 -6.04 21.75 -53.52
CA LEU A 138 -5.42 22.47 -52.44
C LEU A 138 -6.55 23.03 -51.60
N PHE A 139 -6.84 22.34 -50.51
CA PHE A 139 -7.85 22.79 -49.57
C PHE A 139 -7.29 24.00 -48.83
N TRP A 140 -8.12 25.04 -48.67
CA TRP A 140 -7.76 26.27 -47.99
C TRP A 140 -8.56 26.36 -46.71
N ARG A 141 -7.90 26.72 -45.60
CA ARG A 141 -8.55 27.04 -44.33
C ARG A 141 -8.38 28.50 -44.01
N LEU A 142 -9.31 29.06 -43.24
CA LEU A 142 -9.17 30.40 -42.70
C LEU A 142 -7.98 30.44 -41.74
N ASP A 143 -7.15 31.48 -41.83
CA ASP A 143 -6.04 31.69 -40.90
C ASP A 143 -6.59 32.01 -39.51
N VAL A 144 -6.24 31.18 -38.52
CA VAL A 144 -6.68 31.33 -37.12
C VAL A 144 -6.20 32.67 -36.53
N TRP A 145 -5.09 33.22 -37.03
CA TRP A 145 -4.55 34.50 -36.56
C TRP A 145 -5.35 35.72 -37.06
N GLU A 146 -6.09 35.60 -38.17
CA GLU A 146 -6.90 36.71 -38.68
C GLU A 146 -8.31 36.76 -38.08
N ASP A 147 -8.81 35.64 -37.58
CA ASP A 147 -10.15 35.51 -36.98
C ASP A 147 -10.31 36.43 -35.76
N ASP A 148 -9.22 36.68 -35.01
CA ASP A 148 -9.30 37.43 -33.75
C ASP A 148 -9.15 38.96 -33.87
N SER A 149 -8.81 39.55 -35.03
CA SER A 149 -8.62 41.03 -35.06
C SER A 149 -8.54 41.76 -36.42
N ARG A 150 -8.72 41.17 -37.61
CA ARG A 150 -8.55 41.94 -38.87
C ARG A 150 -9.65 41.72 -39.90
N ARG A 151 -10.11 42.84 -40.51
CA ARG A 151 -11.19 42.93 -41.51
C ARG A 151 -10.87 42.29 -42.88
N ARG A 152 -9.84 41.44 -42.99
CA ARG A 152 -9.47 40.74 -44.24
C ARG A 152 -9.50 39.24 -43.95
N ARG A 153 -9.84 38.44 -44.95
CA ARG A 153 -9.96 36.97 -44.86
C ARG A 153 -8.79 36.35 -45.62
N ARG A 154 -7.73 36.01 -44.92
CA ARG A 154 -6.54 35.33 -45.40
C ARG A 154 -6.77 33.84 -45.27
N PHE A 155 -6.58 33.17 -46.38
CA PHE A 155 -6.63 31.73 -46.46
C PHE A 155 -5.19 31.18 -46.47
N VAL A 156 -5.00 30.08 -45.75
CA VAL A 156 -3.74 29.33 -45.65
C VAL A 156 -4.02 27.89 -46.09
N PRO A 157 -3.06 27.18 -46.71
CA PRO A 157 -3.27 25.78 -47.08
C PRO A 157 -3.70 24.93 -45.88
N ASN A 158 -4.75 24.16 -46.08
CA ASN A 158 -5.27 23.19 -45.12
C ASN A 158 -4.45 21.91 -45.22
N VAL A 159 -3.64 21.68 -44.20
CA VAL A 159 -2.78 20.50 -44.06
C VAL A 159 -3.55 19.18 -43.87
N PHE A 160 -4.81 19.24 -43.44
CA PHE A 160 -5.63 18.05 -43.17
C PHE A 160 -6.46 17.61 -44.38
N GLY A 161 -6.39 18.33 -45.49
CA GLY A 161 -6.87 17.83 -46.79
C GLY A 161 -8.37 17.60 -46.93
N SER A 162 -9.22 18.26 -46.13
CA SER A 162 -10.68 18.05 -46.16
C SER A 162 -11.48 19.32 -46.46
N ARG A 163 -12.67 19.14 -47.06
CA ARG A 163 -13.77 20.13 -47.11
C ARG A 163 -14.59 20.04 -45.82
N HIS A 164 -15.26 21.12 -45.43
CA HIS A 164 -16.02 21.17 -44.17
C HIS A 164 -17.13 20.10 -44.07
N GLU A 165 -17.61 19.56 -45.19
CA GLU A 165 -18.57 18.45 -45.26
C GLU A 165 -17.94 17.07 -44.95
N GLU A 166 -16.64 16.90 -45.19
CA GLU A 166 -15.88 15.67 -44.91
C GLU A 166 -15.13 15.75 -43.56
N ALA A 167 -15.18 16.90 -42.88
CA ALA A 167 -14.60 17.10 -41.57
C ALA A 167 -15.49 16.41 -40.51
N SER A 168 -15.24 15.12 -40.26
CA SER A 168 -15.81 14.48 -39.07
C SER A 168 -15.14 15.05 -37.82
N VAL A 169 -15.94 15.55 -36.89
CA VAL A 169 -15.46 15.74 -35.51
C VAL A 169 -15.04 14.36 -35.05
N ILE A 170 -13.77 14.19 -34.70
CA ILE A 170 -13.34 13.02 -33.93
C ILE A 170 -13.98 13.19 -32.56
N SER A 171 -15.26 12.83 -32.46
CA SER A 171 -15.96 12.66 -31.21
C SER A 171 -15.35 11.40 -30.62
N VAL A 172 -14.46 11.55 -29.65
CA VAL A 172 -14.20 10.46 -28.71
C VAL A 172 -15.59 10.08 -28.18
N PRO A 173 -16.11 8.88 -28.45
CA PRO A 173 -17.43 8.52 -27.96
C PRO A 173 -17.36 8.61 -26.44
N SER A 174 -18.09 9.59 -25.89
CA SER A 174 -18.36 9.72 -24.47
C SER A 174 -19.49 8.78 -24.05
N ASP A 175 -19.74 7.72 -24.83
CA ASP A 175 -20.78 6.77 -24.52
C ASP A 175 -20.35 5.99 -23.28
N GLY A 176 -21.24 6.01 -22.28
CA GLY A 176 -21.06 5.54 -20.91
C GLY A 176 -20.99 4.02 -20.81
N GLN A 177 -20.18 3.39 -21.65
CA GLN A 177 -19.71 2.03 -21.46
C GLN A 177 -18.31 2.12 -20.86
N GLU A 178 -18.10 1.47 -19.73
CA GLU A 178 -16.81 1.34 -19.03
C GLU A 178 -15.82 0.53 -19.89
N MET A 179 -15.43 1.08 -21.04
CA MET A 179 -14.32 0.57 -21.84
C MET A 179 -13.03 0.98 -21.14
N SER A 180 -12.13 0.02 -20.93
CA SER A 180 -10.80 0.24 -20.36
C SER A 180 -10.08 1.35 -21.15
N GLU A 181 -9.28 2.18 -20.48
CA GLU A 181 -8.54 3.26 -21.15
C GLU A 181 -7.71 2.75 -22.35
N GLU A 182 -7.25 1.50 -22.28
CA GLU A 182 -6.53 0.83 -23.35
C GLU A 182 -7.37 0.59 -24.60
N GLU A 183 -8.64 0.22 -24.46
CA GLU A 183 -9.54 -0.01 -25.59
C GLU A 183 -9.90 1.31 -26.28
N LYS A 184 -10.05 2.39 -25.50
CA LYS A 184 -10.24 3.74 -26.03
C LYS A 184 -9.03 4.21 -26.84
N LEU A 185 -7.81 3.95 -26.34
CA LEU A 185 -6.56 4.27 -27.03
C LEU A 185 -6.38 3.44 -28.31
N ARG A 186 -6.75 2.15 -28.29
CA ARG A 186 -6.71 1.26 -29.47
C ARG A 186 -7.71 1.68 -30.55
N ALA A 187 -8.94 2.04 -30.16
CA ALA A 187 -9.95 2.54 -31.09
C ALA A 187 -9.52 3.86 -31.77
N LEU A 188 -8.93 4.78 -31.00
CA LEU A 188 -8.40 6.05 -31.51
C LEU A 188 -7.20 5.82 -32.47
N ALA A 189 -6.30 4.90 -32.13
CA ALA A 189 -5.17 4.56 -33.00
C ALA A 189 -5.63 3.98 -34.35
N ASN A 190 -6.64 3.11 -34.33
CA ASN A 190 -7.21 2.49 -35.52
C ASN A 190 -8.01 3.47 -36.40
N SER A 191 -8.61 4.52 -35.81
CA SER A 191 -9.34 5.53 -36.58
C SER A 191 -8.43 6.54 -37.28
N ILE A 192 -7.19 6.70 -36.82
CA ILE A 192 -6.24 7.69 -37.35
C ILE A 192 -5.55 7.19 -38.64
N LEU A 193 -5.46 5.87 -38.88
CA LEU A 193 -4.76 5.26 -40.02
C LEU A 193 -5.49 3.99 -40.52
N PRO A 194 -6.23 4.02 -41.64
CA PRO A 194 -6.81 2.81 -42.20
C PRO A 194 -5.71 1.97 -42.85
N GLY A 195 -5.31 0.86 -42.22
CA GLY A 195 -4.49 -0.17 -42.87
C GLY A 195 -3.31 -0.77 -42.10
N ARG A 196 -3.06 -0.41 -40.84
CA ARG A 196 -1.98 -1.04 -40.05
C ARG A 196 -2.53 -2.06 -39.04
N SER A 197 -3.01 -3.18 -39.55
CA SER A 197 -3.43 -4.36 -38.76
C SER A 197 -2.23 -5.20 -38.31
N GLN A 198 -1.34 -4.63 -37.49
CA GLN A 198 -0.36 -5.43 -36.74
C GLN A 198 -0.25 -4.90 -35.32
N SER A 199 -1.07 -5.47 -34.44
CA SER A 199 -1.05 -5.32 -32.99
C SER A 199 -0.42 -6.53 -32.31
N SER A 200 0.60 -7.14 -32.92
CA SER A 200 1.14 -8.43 -32.46
C SER A 200 2.26 -8.34 -31.42
N ASP A 201 2.80 -7.14 -31.15
CA ASP A 201 3.97 -6.99 -30.27
C ASP A 201 3.70 -5.97 -29.15
N LEU A 202 2.63 -6.17 -28.38
CA LEU A 202 2.45 -5.47 -27.11
C LEU A 202 2.34 -6.53 -26.02
N VAL A 203 3.37 -6.58 -25.18
CA VAL A 203 3.45 -7.40 -23.97
C VAL A 203 2.21 -7.13 -23.14
N ASP A 204 1.42 -8.16 -22.86
CA ASP A 204 0.18 -8.05 -22.10
C ASP A 204 0.38 -8.50 -20.64
N GLU A 205 -0.63 -8.28 -19.79
CA GLU A 205 -0.58 -8.62 -18.37
C GLU A 205 -0.33 -10.12 -18.12
N SER A 206 -0.69 -10.99 -19.08
CA SER A 206 -0.37 -12.42 -19.00
C SER A 206 1.13 -12.73 -19.15
N ASP A 207 1.89 -11.89 -19.86
CA ASP A 207 3.34 -12.01 -19.92
C ASP A 207 4.00 -11.61 -18.59
N ILE A 208 3.42 -10.67 -17.85
CA ILE A 208 3.90 -10.24 -16.53
C ILE A 208 3.70 -11.35 -15.50
N ASP A 209 2.53 -11.99 -15.49
CA ASP A 209 2.27 -13.15 -14.63
C ASP A 209 3.21 -14.32 -14.95
N LYS A 210 3.52 -14.53 -16.24
CA LYS A 210 4.43 -15.58 -16.69
C LYS A 210 5.86 -15.38 -16.19
N TRP A 211 6.35 -14.14 -16.13
CA TRP A 211 7.64 -13.81 -15.53
C TRP A 211 7.63 -13.92 -14.00
N ALA A 212 6.49 -13.65 -13.36
CA ALA A 212 6.36 -13.79 -11.91
C ALA A 212 6.38 -15.27 -11.43
N PHE A 213 5.96 -16.21 -12.30
CA PHE A 213 5.99 -17.65 -12.03
C PHE A 213 7.26 -18.37 -12.52
N GLU A 214 8.17 -17.67 -13.22
CA GLU A 214 9.48 -18.21 -13.56
C GLU A 214 10.34 -18.32 -12.29
N ILE A 215 10.33 -19.51 -11.68
CA ILE A 215 11.23 -19.85 -10.59
C ILE A 215 12.64 -19.96 -11.18
N ASP A 216 13.52 -19.05 -10.79
CA ASP A 216 14.95 -19.14 -11.10
C ASP A 216 15.48 -20.53 -10.70
N PRO A 217 16.18 -21.24 -11.60
CA PRO A 217 16.78 -22.53 -11.23
C PRO A 217 17.74 -22.32 -10.07
N THR A 218 17.57 -23.12 -9.02
CA THR A 218 18.45 -23.13 -7.85
C THR A 218 19.92 -23.15 -8.28
N PRO A 219 20.79 -22.26 -7.77
CA PRO A 219 22.19 -22.28 -8.14
C PRO A 219 22.78 -23.64 -7.75
N SER A 220 23.31 -24.35 -8.74
CA SER A 220 24.04 -25.59 -8.49
C SER A 220 25.22 -25.28 -7.57
N SER A 221 25.40 -26.12 -6.56
CA SER A 221 26.56 -26.09 -5.67
C SER A 221 27.82 -26.46 -6.46
N GLY A 222 28.37 -25.50 -7.19
CA GLY A 222 29.64 -25.60 -7.91
C GLY A 222 30.69 -24.79 -7.18
N THR A 223 31.53 -25.49 -6.42
CA THR A 223 32.90 -25.14 -5.99
C THR A 223 33.43 -23.75 -6.40
N CYS A 224 33.60 -22.86 -5.43
CA CYS A 224 34.46 -21.68 -5.57
C CYS A 224 35.92 -22.12 -5.76
N GLU A 225 36.41 -22.13 -7.00
CA GLU A 225 37.85 -22.00 -7.26
C GLU A 225 38.21 -20.51 -7.31
N ILE A 226 38.94 -20.09 -6.28
CA ILE A 226 39.55 -18.77 -6.18
C ILE A 226 40.70 -18.72 -7.20
N PHE A 227 40.51 -17.99 -8.30
CA PHE A 227 41.62 -17.64 -9.19
C PHE A 227 42.54 -16.64 -8.50
N SER A 228 43.72 -17.12 -8.11
CA SER A 228 44.85 -16.31 -7.68
C SER A 228 45.46 -15.63 -8.91
N LEU A 229 45.32 -14.30 -9.00
CA LEU A 229 46.01 -13.49 -10.01
C LEU A 229 47.50 -13.38 -9.66
N LYS A 230 48.34 -13.72 -10.65
CA LYS A 230 49.75 -13.33 -10.76
C LYS A 230 49.84 -11.95 -11.39
#